data_AF-A0A418WF41-F1
#
_entry.id   AF-A0A418WF41-F1
#
_cell.length_a   1.000
_cell.length_b   1.000
_cell.length_c   1.000
_cell.angle_alpha   90.00
_cell.angle_beta   90.00
_cell.angle_gamma   90.00
#
_symmetry.space_group_name_H-M   'P 1'
#
loop_
_entity.id
_entity.type
_entity.pdbx_description
1 polymer ?
#
loop_
_entity_poly.entity_id
_entity_poly.type
_entity_poly.pdbx_seq_one_letter_code
_entity_poly.pdbx_strand_id
1 'polypeptide(L)' 'MAEGRLDQINEHFAHVTGLLEDAHEIAVVGQSSRLSLEALMEQTKALRQAVDRASAMVLVIESLVS' A
#
# COMPACT_ATOMS: atom_id res chain seq x y z
N MET A 1 -9.05 27.79 6.19
CA MET A 1 -8.13 27.09 5.27
C MET A 1 -7.49 25.82 5.86
N ALA A 2 -7.88 25.37 7.07
CA ALA A 2 -7.35 24.13 7.66
C ALA A 2 -8.18 22.87 7.31
N GLU A 3 -9.49 23.01 7.08
CA GLU A 3 -10.40 21.91 6.77
C GLU A 3 -10.01 21.17 5.48
N GLY A 4 -9.77 21.88 4.38
CA GLY A 4 -9.37 21.23 3.12
C GLY A 4 -8.03 20.49 3.17
N ARG A 5 -7.14 20.83 4.11
CA ARG A 5 -5.88 20.10 4.33
C ARG A 5 -6.11 18.80 5.12
N LEU A 6 -6.97 18.85 6.13
CA LEU A 6 -7.37 17.68 6.90
C LEU A 6 -8.10 16.67 6.01
N ASP A 7 -8.96 17.13 5.11
CA ASP A 7 -9.64 16.28 4.14
C ASP A 7 -8.64 15.56 3.23
N GLN A 8 -7.62 16.26 2.71
CA GLN A 8 -6.55 15.65 1.91
C GLN A 8 -5.75 14.61 2.70
N ILE A 9 -5.39 14.92 3.95
CA ILE A 9 -4.70 13.96 4.82
C ILE A 9 -5.54 12.69 5.02
N ASN A 10 -6.84 12.85 5.30
CA ASN A 10 -7.76 11.73 5.48
C ASN A 10 -7.93 10.89 4.19
N GLU A 11 -8.01 11.54 3.03
CA GLU A 11 -8.05 10.87 1.73
C GLU A 11 -6.77 10.03 1.50
N HIS A 12 -5.60 10.59 1.79
CA HIS A 12 -4.34 9.86 1.68
C HIS A 12 -4.26 8.69 2.67
N PHE A 13 -4.77 8.82 3.90
CA PHE A 13 -4.87 7.70 4.85
C PHE A 13 -5.80 6.59 4.33
N ALA A 14 -6.92 6.94 3.71
CA ALA A 14 -7.81 5.96 3.08
C ALA A 14 -7.08 5.22 1.94
N HIS A 15 -6.31 5.92 1.12
CA HIS A 15 -5.49 5.30 0.07
C HIS A 15 -4.39 4.39 0.62
N VAL A 16 -3.69 4.79 1.68
CA VAL A 16 -2.70 3.94 2.37
C VAL A 16 -3.36 2.66 2.86
N THR A 17 -4.55 2.77 3.47
CA THR A 17 -5.29 1.61 4.00
C THR A 17 -5.61 0.61 2.88
N GLY A 18 -6.17 1.07 1.76
CA GLY A 18 -6.45 0.19 0.62
C GLY A 18 -5.20 -0.48 0.05
N LEU A 19 -4.08 0.26 -0.08
CA LEU A 19 -2.81 -0.33 -0.55
C LEU A 19 -2.25 -1.40 0.41
N LEU A 20 -2.45 -1.23 1.71
CA LEU A 20 -2.02 -2.21 2.71
C LEU A 20 -2.95 -3.44 2.74
N GLU A 21 -4.24 -3.25 2.49
CA GLU A 21 -5.20 -4.35 2.29
C GLU A 21 -4.84 -5.17 1.04
N ASP A 22 -4.55 -4.51 -0.09
CA ASP A 22 -4.06 -5.16 -1.31
C ASP A 22 -2.75 -5.92 -1.05
N ALA A 23 -1.79 -5.29 -0.36
CA ALA A 23 -0.54 -5.93 0.04
C ALA A 23 -0.77 -7.17 0.92
N HIS A 24 -1.72 -7.09 1.85
CA HIS A 24 -2.11 -8.21 2.69
C HIS A 24 -2.68 -9.37 1.86
N GLU A 25 -3.58 -9.10 0.92
CA GLU A 25 -4.15 -10.12 0.04
C GLU A 25 -3.07 -10.80 -0.81
N ILE A 26 -2.17 -10.04 -1.41
CA ILE A 26 -1.02 -10.56 -2.18
C ILE A 26 -0.16 -11.48 -1.31
N ALA A 27 0.15 -11.06 -0.07
CA ALA A 27 0.94 -11.87 0.85
C ALA A 27 0.23 -13.18 1.22
N VAL A 28 -1.09 -13.15 1.43
CA VAL A 28 -1.91 -14.35 1.69
C VAL A 28 -1.87 -15.31 0.49
N VAL A 29 -2.05 -14.79 -0.73
CA VAL A 29 -1.94 -15.60 -1.95
C VAL A 29 -0.54 -16.21 -2.08
N GLY A 30 0.50 -15.40 -1.84
CA GLY A 30 1.91 -15.83 -1.89
C GLY A 30 2.29 -16.92 -0.89
N GLN A 31 1.54 -17.11 0.21
CA GLN A 31 1.75 -18.19 1.17
C GLN A 31 1.18 -19.53 0.71
N SER A 32 0.44 -19.56 -0.40
CA SER A 32 -0.16 -20.79 -0.94
C SER A 32 0.91 -21.80 -1.37
N SER A 33 0.87 -23.00 -0.78
CA SER A 33 1.77 -24.11 -1.09
C SER A 33 1.59 -24.68 -2.50
N ARG A 34 0.68 -24.12 -3.31
CA ARG A 34 0.34 -24.55 -4.67
C ARG A 34 0.95 -23.67 -5.76
N LEU A 35 1.60 -22.56 -5.40
CA LEU A 35 2.21 -21.65 -6.38
C LEU A 35 3.51 -22.24 -6.93
N SER A 36 3.74 -22.04 -8.23
CA SER A 36 5.05 -22.26 -8.84
C SER A 36 6.04 -21.20 -8.36
N LEU A 37 7.35 -21.44 -8.54
CA LEU A 37 8.39 -20.47 -8.20
C LEU A 37 8.22 -19.15 -8.98
N GLU A 38 7.86 -19.24 -10.26
CA GLU A 38 7.59 -18.07 -11.10
C GLU A 38 6.40 -17.27 -10.56
N ALA A 39 5.31 -17.95 -10.18
CA ALA A 39 4.16 -17.28 -9.58
C ALA A 39 4.50 -16.63 -8.23
N LEU A 40 5.32 -17.28 -7.40
CA LEU A 40 5.82 -16.69 -6.14
C LEU A 40 6.68 -15.44 -6.40
N MET A 41 7.51 -15.44 -7.43
CA MET A 41 8.30 -14.26 -7.82
C MET A 41 7.38 -13.10 -8.24
N GLU A 42 6.34 -13.37 -9.02
CA GLU A 42 5.37 -12.36 -9.41
C GLU A 42 4.59 -11.81 -8.21
N GLN A 43 4.13 -12.66 -7.29
CA GLN A 43 3.51 -12.21 -6.03
C GLN A 43 4.47 -11.37 -5.20
N THR A 44 5.74 -11.75 -5.12
CA THR A 44 6.76 -10.99 -4.37
C THR A 44 6.98 -9.60 -4.98
N LYS A 45 7.04 -9.50 -6.31
CA LYS A 45 7.14 -8.20 -7.01
C LYS A 45 5.91 -7.34 -6.79
N ALA A 46 4.72 -7.93 -6.90
CA ALA A 46 3.45 -7.23 -6.68
C ALA A 46 3.36 -6.70 -5.24
N LEU A 47 3.72 -7.52 -4.25
CA LEU A 47 3.74 -7.15 -2.84
C LEU A 47 4.66 -5.95 -2.60
N ARG A 48 5.88 -6.00 -3.14
CA ARG A 48 6.82 -4.88 -3.05
C ARG A 48 6.23 -3.60 -3.64
N GLN A 49 5.61 -3.68 -4.82
CA GLN A 49 5.03 -2.50 -5.46
C GLN A 49 3.89 -1.88 -4.65
N ALA A 50 3.02 -2.70 -4.04
CA ALA A 50 1.95 -2.21 -3.18
C ALA A 50 2.50 -1.49 -1.95
N VAL A 51 3.49 -2.09 -1.28
CA VAL A 51 4.16 -1.50 -0.11
C VAL A 51 4.90 -0.21 -0.48
N ASP A 52 5.67 -0.19 -1.57
CA ASP A 52 6.40 1.00 -2.02
C ASP A 52 5.44 2.18 -2.28
N ARG A 53 4.26 1.92 -2.86
CA ARG A 53 3.22 2.95 -3.08
C ARG A 53 2.62 3.45 -1.77
N ALA A 54 2.33 2.54 -0.83
CA ALA A 54 1.81 2.92 0.49
C ALA A 54 2.83 3.81 1.22
N SER A 55 4.11 3.46 1.20
CA SER A 55 5.18 4.27 1.78
C SER A 55 5.29 5.66 1.13
N ALA A 56 5.20 5.76 -0.20
CA ALA A 56 5.20 7.04 -0.88
C ALA A 56 4.01 7.93 -0.46
N MET A 57 2.83 7.34 -0.25
CA MET A 57 1.65 8.07 0.21
C MET A 57 1.79 8.57 1.65
N VAL A 58 2.43 7.79 2.53
CA VAL A 58 2.77 8.22 3.89
C VAL A 58 3.71 9.43 3.87
N LEU A 59 4.72 9.47 2.99
CA LEU A 59 5.60 10.63 2.84
C LEU A 59 4.85 11.90 2.40
N VAL A 60 3.82 11.74 1.55
CA VAL A 60 2.94 12.87 1.17
C VAL A 60 2.19 13.38 2.41
N ILE A 61 1.64 12.49 3.24
CA ILE A 61 0.95 12.86 4.48
C ILE A 61 1.91 13.61 5.42
N GLU A 62 3.13 13.11 5.62
CA GLU A 62 4.15 13.77 6.44
C GLU A 62 4.45 15.20 5.94
N SER A 63 4.50 15.40 4.63
CA SER A 63 4.72 16.72 4.02
C SER A 63 3.55 17.68 4.21
N LEU A 64 2.31 17.18 4.29
CA LEU A 64 1.10 17.99 4.52
C LEU A 64 0.96 18.40 6.00
N VAL A 65 1.45 17.57 6.92
CA VAL A 65 1.42 17.82 8.36
C VAL A 65 2.50 18.82 8.79
N SER A 66 3.64 18.85 8.09
CA SER A 66 4.76 19.76 8.32
C SER A 66 4.43 21.22 7.95
#